data_AF-A0A101GVP6-F1
#
_entry.id   AF-A0A101GVP6-F1
#
_cell.length_a   1.000
_cell.length_b   1.000
_cell.length_c   1.000
_cell.angle_alpha   90.00
_cell.angle_beta   90.00
_cell.angle_gamma   90.00
#
_symmetry.space_group_name_H-M   'P 1'
#
loop_
_entity.id
_entity.type
_entity.pdbx_description
1 polymer ?
#
loop_
_entity_poly.entity_id
_entity_poly.type
_entity_poly.pdbx_seq_one_letter_code
_entity_poly.pdbx_strand_id
1 'polypeptide(L)'
;MAFIPKKVFFEPESLKYPLGEKLLRFFEKKGAPVAFTASHNRLPGYPRRHHRESYLEGKKTLVVGVRRTLSFASCRPSANYQLPLVTSCPGQCEYCYLMTNLGKTPYIRVYVNLEEILSAAGEYINTAKKVMQTFVS
;
A
#
# COMPACT_ATOMS: atom_id res chain seq x y z
N MET A 1 -1.08 3.71 20.44
CA MET A 1 -2.10 4.53 19.74
C MET A 1 -2.14 4.11 18.27
N ALA A 2 -3.32 3.93 17.67
CA ALA A 2 -3.45 3.44 16.28
C ALA A 2 -3.27 4.57 15.25
N PHE A 3 -2.75 4.25 14.06
CA PHE A 3 -2.62 5.21 12.96
C PHE A 3 -3.99 5.58 12.39
N ILE A 4 -4.26 6.88 12.26
CA ILE A 4 -5.45 7.42 11.59
C ILE A 4 -4.97 8.41 10.51
N PRO A 5 -5.27 8.16 9.22
CA PRO A 5 -4.85 9.05 8.15
C PRO A 5 -5.60 10.38 8.19
N LYS A 6 -4.93 11.47 7.81
CA LYS A 6 -5.55 12.78 7.62
C LYS A 6 -6.32 12.91 6.32
N LYS A 7 -5.91 12.16 5.29
CA LYS A 7 -6.53 12.12 3.96
C LYS A 7 -6.49 10.69 3.44
N VAL A 8 -7.57 10.27 2.79
CA VAL A 8 -7.67 8.95 2.17
C VAL A 8 -7.98 9.11 0.69
N PHE A 9 -7.20 8.47 -0.17
CA PHE A 9 -7.44 8.42 -1.60
C PHE A 9 -7.89 7.03 -2.01
N PHE A 10 -8.89 6.94 -2.88
CA PHE A 10 -9.36 5.68 -3.44
C PHE A 10 -9.15 5.66 -4.96
N GLU A 11 -8.67 4.53 -5.48
CA GLU A 11 -8.87 4.21 -6.89
C GLU A 11 -10.31 3.76 -7.11
N PRO A 12 -11.02 4.22 -8.16
CA PRO A 12 -12.39 3.78 -8.43
C PRO A 12 -12.52 2.25 -8.54
N GLU A 13 -11.50 1.58 -9.10
CA GLU A 13 -11.45 0.12 -9.19
C GLU A 13 -11.41 -0.58 -7.83
N SER A 14 -10.87 0.08 -6.79
CA SER A 14 -10.81 -0.51 -5.45
C SER A 14 -12.19 -0.74 -4.85
N LEU A 15 -13.21 0.04 -5.26
CA LEU A 15 -14.58 -0.12 -4.81
C LEU A 15 -15.28 -1.35 -5.39
N LYS A 16 -14.69 -2.01 -6.39
CA LYS A 16 -15.20 -3.29 -6.90
C LYS A 16 -14.92 -4.46 -5.95
N TYR A 17 -14.08 -4.25 -4.93
CA TYR A 17 -13.69 -5.27 -3.96
C TYR A 17 -14.39 -5.03 -2.62
N PRO A 18 -14.82 -6.10 -1.91
CA PRO A 18 -15.52 -5.97 -0.62
C PRO A 18 -14.74 -5.17 0.42
N LEU A 19 -13.41 -5.30 0.44
CA LEU A 19 -12.55 -4.54 1.35
C LEU A 19 -12.54 -3.04 1.00
N GLY A 20 -12.58 -2.68 -0.28
CA GLY A 20 -12.62 -1.28 -0.70
C GLY A 20 -13.90 -0.59 -0.26
N GLU A 21 -15.06 -1.21 -0.48
CA GLU A 21 -16.35 -0.68 0.00
C GLU A 21 -16.38 -0.55 1.53
N LYS A 22 -15.87 -1.56 2.25
CA LYS A 22 -15.80 -1.54 3.71
C LYS A 22 -14.94 -0.39 4.22
N LEU A 23 -13.77 -0.15 3.59
CA LEU A 23 -12.87 0.94 3.96
C LEU A 23 -13.49 2.30 3.66
N LEU A 24 -14.17 2.45 2.52
CA LEU A 24 -14.88 3.69 2.18
C LEU A 24 -15.89 4.06 3.26
N ARG A 25 -16.82 3.14 3.57
CA ARG A 25 -17.85 3.34 4.61
C ARG A 25 -17.24 3.62 5.98
N PHE A 26 -16.11 2.97 6.30
CA PHE A 26 -15.40 3.18 7.56
C PHE A 26 -14.85 4.61 7.67
N PHE A 27 -14.19 5.11 6.63
CA PHE A 27 -13.59 6.44 6.64
C PHE A 27 -14.62 7.56 6.51
N GLU A 28 -15.70 7.35 5.76
CA GLU A 28 -16.85 8.25 5.71
C GLU A 28 -17.50 8.40 7.09
N LYS A 29 -17.78 7.29 7.79
CA LYS A 29 -18.35 7.31 9.15
C LYS A 29 -17.42 8.00 10.16
N LYS A 30 -16.12 7.95 9.93
CA LYS A 30 -15.11 8.62 10.77
C LYS A 30 -14.91 10.10 10.43
N GLY A 31 -15.56 10.62 9.38
CA GLY A 31 -15.40 12.00 8.93
C GLY A 31 -14.02 12.31 8.35
N ALA A 32 -13.28 11.28 7.89
CA ALA A 32 -11.98 11.49 7.25
C ALA A 32 -12.19 12.02 5.82
N PRO A 33 -11.41 13.03 5.37
CA PRO A 33 -11.46 13.49 3.98
C PRO A 33 -11.14 12.36 2.99
N VAL A 34 -12.12 12.01 2.16
CA VAL A 34 -12.01 11.02 1.09
C VAL A 34 -11.91 11.73 -0.26
N ALA A 35 -10.95 11.31 -1.09
CA ALA A 35 -10.78 11.77 -2.46
C ALA A 35 -10.56 10.59 -3.40
N PHE A 36 -10.78 10.80 -4.70
CA PHE A 36 -10.54 9.78 -5.72
C PHE A 36 -9.29 10.09 -6.54
N THR A 37 -8.59 9.05 -6.96
CA THR A 37 -7.42 9.14 -7.83
C THR A 37 -7.51 8.11 -8.95
N ALA A 38 -7.05 8.47 -10.15
CA ALA A 38 -6.97 7.53 -11.27
C ALA A 38 -5.89 6.45 -11.04
N SER A 39 -4.86 6.77 -10.25
CA SER A 39 -3.80 5.82 -9.91
C SER A 39 -3.24 6.05 -8.52
N HIS A 40 -2.99 4.96 -7.80
CA HIS A 40 -2.31 4.94 -6.51
C HIS A 40 -0.84 5.37 -6.58
N ASN A 41 -0.26 5.52 -7.78
CA ASN A 41 1.10 6.02 -7.98
C ASN A 41 1.16 7.55 -8.17
N ARG A 42 0.02 8.20 -8.49
CA ARG A 42 -0.03 9.64 -8.76
C ARG A 42 -1.28 10.27 -8.16
N LEU A 43 -1.13 10.76 -6.93
CA LEU A 43 -2.18 11.51 -6.24
C LEU A 43 -2.30 12.94 -6.80
N PRO A 44 -3.51 13.41 -7.15
CA PRO A 44 -3.76 14.79 -7.54
C PRO A 44 -3.61 15.73 -6.34
N GLY A 45 -3.07 16.94 -6.56
CA GLY A 45 -2.90 17.95 -5.50
C GLY A 45 -1.81 17.66 -4.47
N TYR A 46 -1.11 16.53 -4.56
CA TYR A 46 -0.01 16.19 -3.66
C TYR A 46 1.22 17.07 -3.94
N PRO A 47 1.80 17.74 -2.92
CA PRO A 47 2.97 18.58 -3.10
C PRO A 47 4.14 17.73 -3.56
N ARG A 48 4.87 18.22 -4.58
CA ARG A 48 6.05 17.52 -5.16
C ARG A 48 7.29 18.39 -5.26
N ARG A 49 7.13 19.71 -5.10
CA ARG A 49 8.24 20.67 -5.19
C ARG A 49 9.05 20.75 -3.89
N HIS A 50 8.40 20.58 -2.74
CA HIS A 50 9.04 20.65 -1.43
C HIS A 50 9.14 19.25 -0.79
N HIS A 51 10.35 18.68 -0.78
CA HIS A 51 10.59 17.32 -0.29
C HIS A 51 10.08 17.08 1.13
N ARG A 52 10.35 18.02 2.06
CA ARG A 52 9.94 17.91 3.46
C ARG A 52 8.43 17.90 3.64
N GLU A 53 7.74 18.83 2.97
CA GLU A 53 6.28 18.93 3.03
C GLU A 53 5.61 17.69 2.45
N SER A 54 6.07 17.27 1.26
CA SER A 54 5.64 16.04 0.60
C SER A 54 5.78 14.84 1.54
N TYR A 55 6.94 14.68 2.16
CA TYR A 55 7.20 13.59 3.10
C TYR A 55 6.22 13.59 4.28
N LEU A 56 6.05 14.73 4.96
CA LEU A 56 5.18 14.85 6.12
C LEU A 56 3.71 14.65 5.79
N GLU A 57 3.25 15.10 4.62
CA GLU A 57 1.88 14.87 4.15
C GLU A 57 1.68 13.41 3.74
N GLY A 58 2.65 12.82 3.03
CA GLY A 58 2.59 11.44 2.61
C GLY A 58 2.46 10.48 3.79
N LYS A 59 3.24 10.67 4.86
CA LYS A 59 3.16 9.85 6.09
C LYS A 59 1.82 9.96 6.84
N LYS A 60 0.95 10.90 6.45
CA LYS A 60 -0.41 11.09 6.99
C LYS A 60 -1.49 10.77 5.96
N THR A 61 -1.11 10.28 4.78
CA THR A 61 -2.01 10.00 3.66
C THR A 61 -2.08 8.49 3.44
N LEU A 62 -3.30 7.97 3.36
CA LEU A 62 -3.59 6.58 2.99
C LEU A 62 -4.13 6.54 1.57
N VAL A 63 -3.72 5.54 0.81
CA VAL A 63 -4.19 5.29 -0.55
C VAL A 63 -4.68 3.85 -0.63
N VAL A 64 -5.93 3.68 -1.03
CA VAL A 64 -6.59 2.40 -1.23
C VAL A 64 -6.63 2.14 -2.73
N GLY A 65 -5.98 1.07 -3.17
CA GLY A 65 -5.83 0.76 -4.59
C GLY A 65 -5.85 -0.73 -4.89
N VAL A 66 -5.68 -1.07 -6.16
CA VAL A 66 -5.64 -2.44 -6.67
C VAL A 66 -4.22 -2.77 -7.12
N ARG A 67 -3.68 -3.90 -6.67
CA ARG A 67 -2.35 -4.36 -7.08
C ARG A 67 -2.45 -5.05 -8.43
N ARG A 68 -1.99 -4.37 -9.49
CA ARG A 68 -1.99 -4.92 -10.86
C ARG A 68 -0.81 -5.86 -11.16
N THR A 69 0.32 -5.66 -10.47
CA THR A 69 1.52 -6.49 -10.64
C THR A 69 1.55 -7.59 -9.60
N LEU A 70 1.32 -8.84 -10.04
CA LEU A 70 1.27 -10.05 -9.21
C LEU A 70 2.61 -10.82 -9.14
N SER A 71 3.68 -10.31 -9.77
CA SER A 71 5.02 -10.84 -9.57
C SER A 71 5.59 -10.40 -8.22
N PHE A 72 6.11 -11.34 -7.42
CA PHE A 72 6.65 -11.04 -6.09
C PHE A 72 8.16 -10.80 -6.11
N ALA A 73 8.60 -9.80 -5.34
CA ALA A 73 10.03 -9.50 -5.19
C ALA A 73 10.70 -10.53 -4.26
N SER A 74 11.97 -10.83 -4.50
CA SER A 74 12.77 -11.68 -3.59
C SER A 74 12.98 -10.97 -2.25
N CYS A 75 12.87 -11.71 -1.14
CA CYS A 75 12.98 -11.17 0.22
C CYS A 75 14.09 -11.86 1.05
N ARG A 76 15.16 -12.33 0.39
CA ARG A 76 16.28 -12.99 1.09
C ARG A 76 17.07 -11.97 1.94
N PRO A 77 17.58 -12.37 3.12
CA PRO A 77 17.54 -13.71 3.70
C PRO A 77 16.26 -14.03 4.50
N SER A 78 15.36 -13.07 4.70
CA SER A 78 14.21 -13.23 5.60
C SER A 78 13.14 -14.19 5.08
N ALA A 79 12.89 -14.19 3.78
CA ALA A 79 11.86 -14.98 3.14
C ALA A 79 12.22 -15.25 1.67
N ASN A 80 11.46 -16.10 1.00
CA ASN A 80 11.63 -16.32 -0.44
C ASN A 80 11.08 -15.15 -1.23
N TYR A 81 9.88 -14.69 -0.86
CA TYR A 81 9.14 -13.66 -1.58
C TYR A 81 8.50 -12.64 -0.64
N GLN A 82 8.35 -11.42 -1.14
CA GLN A 82 7.66 -10.31 -0.49
C GLN A 82 6.20 -10.27 -0.96
N LEU A 83 5.25 -10.41 -0.04
CA LEU A 83 3.82 -10.37 -0.33
C LEU A 83 3.33 -8.91 -0.38
N PRO A 84 2.84 -8.42 -1.52
CA PRO A 84 2.53 -6.99 -1.71
C PRO A 84 1.13 -6.64 -1.18
N LEU A 85 0.94 -6.67 0.14
CA LEU A 85 -0.34 -6.29 0.77
C LEU A 85 -0.41 -4.79 1.09
N VAL A 86 0.72 -4.22 1.51
CA VAL A 86 0.84 -2.80 1.81
C VAL A 86 2.13 -2.24 1.22
N THR A 87 2.27 -0.91 1.24
CA THR A 87 3.52 -0.25 0.86
C THR A 87 3.68 1.01 1.68
N SER A 88 4.90 1.26 2.19
CA SER A 88 5.23 2.34 3.13
C SER A 88 4.67 2.11 4.54
N CYS A 89 4.99 3.03 5.44
CA CYS A 89 4.67 3.00 6.87
C CYS A 89 4.42 4.43 7.39
N PRO A 90 3.53 4.65 8.38
CA PRO A 90 3.31 5.96 8.99
C PRO A 90 4.50 6.47 9.82
N GLY A 91 5.46 5.59 10.16
CA GLY A 91 6.65 5.94 10.92
C GLY A 91 7.57 6.92 10.20
N GLN A 92 8.28 7.71 11.00
CA GLN A 92 9.27 8.70 10.55
C GLN A 92 10.67 8.37 11.10
N CYS A 93 11.06 7.10 11.04
CA CYS A 93 12.38 6.67 11.48
C CYS A 93 13.46 7.38 10.66
N GLU A 94 14.41 8.04 11.33
CA GLU A 94 15.49 8.78 10.66
C GLU A 94 16.36 7.88 9.78
N TYR A 95 16.46 6.60 10.15
CA TYR A 95 17.21 5.56 9.45
C TYR A 95 16.33 4.69 8.52
N CYS A 96 15.13 5.16 8.14
CA CYS A 96 14.21 4.36 7.34
C CYS A 96 14.77 4.09 5.92
N TYR A 97 15.19 2.84 5.67
CA TYR A 97 15.71 2.41 4.37
C TYR A 97 14.67 2.53 3.24
N LEU A 98 13.37 2.53 3.56
CA LEU A 98 12.32 2.72 2.56
C LEU A 98 12.35 4.12 1.94
N MET A 99 13.00 5.10 2.58
CA MET A 99 13.09 6.46 2.05
C MET A 99 13.91 6.53 0.75
N THR A 100 14.91 5.68 0.61
CA THR A 100 15.69 5.57 -0.64
C THR A 100 15.04 4.61 -1.65
N ASN A 101 14.33 3.58 -1.18
CA ASN A 101 13.76 2.53 -2.03
C ASN A 101 12.36 2.82 -2.60
N LEU A 102 11.49 3.54 -1.88
CA LEU A 102 10.11 3.82 -2.33
C LEU A 102 9.99 5.05 -3.25
N GLY A 103 11.12 5.64 -3.64
CA GLY A 103 11.18 6.81 -4.51
C GLY A 103 10.39 8.01 -3.95
N LYS A 104 9.72 8.75 -4.82
CA LYS A 104 9.01 10.01 -4.47
C LYS A 104 7.59 9.80 -3.92
N THR A 105 7.25 8.60 -3.46
CA THR A 105 5.90 8.25 -2.98
C THR A 105 5.94 7.71 -1.54
N PRO A 106 6.08 8.58 -0.53
CA PRO A 106 6.19 8.18 0.88
C PRO A 106 4.84 7.82 1.52
N TYR A 107 3.72 8.04 0.84
CA TYR A 107 2.39 7.74 1.35
C TYR A 107 2.10 6.25 1.44
N ILE A 108 1.17 5.92 2.33
CA ILE A 108 0.83 4.55 2.69
C ILE A 108 -0.15 4.02 1.66
N ARG A 109 0.14 2.86 1.08
CA ARG A 109 -0.75 2.16 0.15
C ARG A 109 -1.23 0.85 0.74
N VAL A 110 -2.50 0.55 0.54
CA VAL A 110 -3.12 -0.72 0.89
C VAL A 110 -3.83 -1.26 -0.35
N TYR A 111 -3.64 -2.55 -0.62
CA TYR A 111 -4.25 -3.21 -1.77
C TYR A 111 -5.47 -4.02 -1.36
N VAL A 112 -6.56 -3.89 -2.13
CA VAL A 112 -7.86 -4.50 -1.79
C VAL A 112 -8.14 -5.83 -2.48
N ASN A 113 -7.40 -6.16 -3.53
CA ASN A 113 -7.53 -7.41 -4.29
C ASN A 113 -6.81 -8.58 -3.60
N LEU A 114 -7.20 -8.85 -2.35
CA LEU A 114 -6.56 -9.87 -1.52
C LEU A 114 -6.64 -11.27 -2.13
N GLU A 115 -7.77 -11.65 -2.72
CA GLU A 115 -7.97 -12.96 -3.33
C GLU A 115 -7.00 -13.21 -4.48
N GLU A 116 -6.79 -12.22 -5.36
CA GLU A 116 -5.84 -12.31 -6.46
C GLU A 116 -4.39 -12.45 -5.95
N ILE A 117 -4.03 -11.63 -4.95
CA ILE A 117 -2.68 -11.67 -4.35
C ILE A 117 -2.44 -13.03 -3.68
N LEU A 118 -3.41 -13.56 -2.95
CA LEU A 118 -3.30 -14.85 -2.27
C LEU A 118 -3.33 -16.02 -3.27
N SER A 119 -4.08 -15.92 -4.36
CA SER A 119 -4.08 -16.90 -5.45
C SER A 119 -2.70 -16.98 -6.11
N ALA A 120 -2.11 -15.84 -6.46
CA ALA A 120 -0.75 -15.77 -6.99
C ALA A 120 0.26 -16.36 -5.99
N ALA A 121 0.11 -16.08 -4.69
CA ALA A 121 0.93 -16.72 -3.66
C ALA A 121 0.79 -18.25 -3.65
N GLY A 122 -0.42 -18.78 -3.84
CA GLY A 122 -0.68 -20.20 -4.01
C GLY A 122 0.06 -20.81 -5.20
N GLU A 123 0.11 -20.12 -6.33
CA GLU A 123 0.88 -20.55 -7.51
C GLU A 123 2.39 -20.64 -7.24
N TYR A 124 2.95 -19.64 -6.54
CA TYR A 124 4.35 -19.67 -6.11
C TYR A 124 4.64 -20.84 -5.15
N ILE A 125 3.71 -21.16 -4.23
CA ILE A 125 3.84 -22.29 -3.31
C ILE A 125 3.85 -23.61 -4.08
N ASN A 126 2.92 -23.79 -5.02
CA ASN A 126 2.82 -25.02 -5.80
C ASN A 126 4.03 -25.24 -6.73
N THR A 127 4.62 -24.16 -7.22
CA THR A 127 5.83 -24.23 -8.07
C THR A 127 7.10 -24.47 -7.24
N ALA A 128 7.11 -24.05 -5.96
CA ALA A 128 8.24 -24.25 -5.08
C ALA A 128 8.33 -25.72 -4.64
N LYS A 129 9.36 -26.44 -5.10
CA LYS A 129 9.68 -27.81 -4.64
C LYS A 129 10.06 -27.92 -3.14
N LYS A 130 10.05 -26.81 -2.40
CA LYS A 130 10.45 -26.67 -0.98
C LYS A 130 9.50 -25.72 -0.25
N VAL A 131 9.56 -25.72 1.08
CA VAL A 131 8.80 -24.82 1.97
C VAL A 131 9.00 -23.36 1.54
N MET A 132 7.91 -22.71 1.13
CA MET A 132 7.90 -21.30 0.76
C MET A 132 7.55 -20.44 1.98
N GLN A 133 8.41 -19.48 2.29
CA GLN A 133 8.18 -18.45 3.29
C GLN A 133 7.92 -17.12 2.60
N THR A 134 6.86 -16.42 3.03
CA THR A 134 6.48 -15.09 2.55
C THR A 134 6.59 -14.07 3.66
N PHE A 135 7.13 -12.89 3.35
CA PHE A 135 7.15 -11.76 4.27
C PHE A 135 6.13 -10.70 3.82
N VAL A 136 5.28 -10.24 4.74
CA VAL A 136 4.37 -9.11 4.49
C VAL A 136 5.12 -7.82 4.74
N SER A 137 5.31 -7.04 3.68
CA SER A 137 5.95 -5.72 3.71
C SER A 137 4.97 -4.57 3.65
#